data_AF-A0A3M1LIZ6-F1
#
_entry.id   AF-A0A3M1LIZ6-F1
#
_cell.length_a   1.000
_cell.length_b   1.000
_cell.length_c   1.000
_cell.angle_alpha   90.00
_cell.angle_beta   90.00
_cell.angle_gamma   90.00
#
_symmetry.space_group_name_H-M   'P 1'
#
loop_
_entity.id
_entity.type
_entity.pdbx_description
1 polymer ?
#
loop_
_entity_poly.entity_id
_entity_poly.type
_entity_poly.pdbx_seq_one_letter_code
_entity_poly.pdbx_strand_id
1 'polypeptide(L)' 'WRYRLLVQKQAGTLGHPLQVIVWLPAGAEVTGSTPAGTVDEAGRWVYTTRLTTDQQMEIRYRFVP' A
#
# COMPACT_ATOMS: atom_id res chain seq x y z
N TRP A 1 -14.36 -1.32 -3.85
CA TRP A 1 -13.34 -0.86 -4.82
C TRP A 1 -12.01 -1.54 -4.54
N ARG A 2 -11.13 -1.59 -5.54
CA ARG A 2 -9.76 -2.13 -5.40
C ARG A 2 -8.75 -1.24 -6.10
N TYR A 3 -7.59 -1.08 -5.47
CA TYR A 3 -6.41 -0.44 -6.03
C TYR A 3 -5.25 -1.43 -6.03
N ARG A 4 -4.45 -1.44 -7.09
CA ARG A 4 -3.28 -2.31 -7.24
C ARG A 4 -2.06 -1.49 -7.60
N LEU A 5 -0.94 -1.81 -6.97
CA LEU A 5 0.35 -1.17 -7.23
C LEU A 5 1.42 -2.26 -7.36
N LEU A 6 2.23 -2.16 -8.43
CA LEU A 6 3.45 -2.93 -8.58
C LEU A 6 4.62 -1.97 -8.43
N VAL A 7 5.51 -2.27 -7.48
CA VAL A 7 6.80 -1.59 -7.35
C VAL A 7 7.89 -2.58 -7.76
N GLN A 8 8.54 -2.30 -8.87
CA GLN A 8 9.57 -3.18 -9.42
C GLN A 8 10.92 -2.89 -8.79
N LYS A 9 11.62 -3.95 -8.41
CA LYS A 9 13.02 -3.89 -8.01
C LYS A 9 13.90 -3.81 -9.25
N GLN A 10 14.79 -2.82 -9.29
CA GLN A 10 15.84 -2.78 -10.30
C GLN A 10 16.91 -3.86 -10.02
N ALA A 11 17.25 -4.68 -11.02
CA ALA A 11 18.31 -5.68 -10.91
C ALA A 11 19.67 -4.99 -10.68
N GLY A 12 20.54 -5.62 -9.89
CA GLY A 12 21.89 -5.09 -9.61
C GLY A 12 21.96 -3.93 -8.61
N THR A 13 20.82 -3.42 -8.12
CA THR A 13 20.81 -2.40 -7.05
C THR A 13 20.62 -3.03 -5.66
N LEU A 14 20.93 -2.29 -4.60
CA LEU A 14 20.65 -2.74 -3.23
C LEU A 14 19.14 -2.65 -2.93
N GLY A 15 18.69 -3.41 -1.92
CA GLY A 15 17.33 -3.30 -1.42
C GLY A 15 17.15 -2.03 -0.58
N HIS A 16 16.58 -0.98 -1.17
CA HIS A 16 16.31 0.28 -0.47
C HIS A 16 15.08 0.16 0.43
N PRO A 17 15.05 0.84 1.60
CA PRO A 17 13.82 1.01 2.35
C PRO A 17 12.74 1.66 1.48
N LEU A 18 11.52 1.14 1.57
CA LEU A 18 10.36 1.61 0.81
C LEU A 18 9.22 1.86 1.80
N GLN A 19 8.64 3.05 1.72
CA GLN A 19 7.36 3.36 2.37
C GLN A 19 6.36 3.73 1.29
N VAL A 20 5.18 3.12 1.35
CA VAL A 20 4.06 3.42 0.47
C VAL A 20 2.90 3.93 1.30
N ILE A 21 2.37 5.08 0.91
CA ILE A 21 1.23 5.72 1.54
C ILE A 21 0.14 5.83 0.47
N VAL A 22 -1.04 5.32 0.77
CA VAL A 22 -2.22 5.38 -0.10
C VAL A 22 -3.28 6.22 0.60
N TRP A 23 -3.60 7.36 -0.01
CA TRP A 23 -4.73 8.18 0.40
C TRP A 23 -6.01 7.58 -0.15
N LEU A 24 -6.97 7.33 0.73
CA LEU A 24 -8.30 6.95 0.33
C LEU A 24 -9.13 8.19 -0.05
N PRO A 25 -10.10 8.05 -0.97
CA PRO A 25 -11.12 9.07 -1.16
C PRO A 25 -11.82 9.41 0.16
N ALA A 26 -12.30 10.66 0.29
CA ALA A 26 -13.09 11.06 1.44
C ALA A 26 -14.31 10.15 1.62
N GLY A 27 -14.59 9.75 2.86
CA GLY A 27 -15.68 8.81 3.17
C GLY A 27 -15.40 7.37 2.79
N ALA A 28 -14.16 6.98 2.46
CA ALA A 28 -13.80 5.59 2.24
C ALA A 28 -12.98 4.99 3.39
N GLU A 29 -13.15 3.68 3.61
CA GLU A 29 -12.40 2.90 4.60
C GLU A 29 -11.70 1.69 3.95
N VAL A 30 -10.52 1.34 4.46
CA VAL A 30 -9.83 0.10 4.07
C VAL A 30 -10.60 -1.09 4.62
N THR A 31 -10.93 -2.02 3.74
CA THR A 31 -11.59 -3.30 4.08
C THR A 31 -10.63 -4.49 4.03
N GLY A 32 -9.47 -4.32 3.39
CA GLY A 32 -8.42 -5.33 3.38
C GLY A 32 -7.22 -4.90 2.54
N SER A 33 -6.06 -5.48 2.81
CA SER A 33 -4.85 -5.24 2.03
C SER A 33 -4.00 -6.50 1.92
N THR A 34 -3.22 -6.60 0.86
CA THR A 34 -2.19 -7.63 0.68
C THR A 34 -1.00 -7.00 -0.01
N PRO A 35 0.18 -6.91 0.62
CA PRO A 35 0.49 -7.29 2.01
C PRO A 35 -0.32 -6.49 3.03
N ALA A 36 -0.32 -6.93 4.30
CA ALA A 36 -0.95 -6.17 5.37
C ALA A 36 -0.19 -4.85 5.60
N GLY A 37 -0.93 -3.76 5.69
CA GLY A 37 -0.43 -2.45 6.14
C GLY A 37 -1.26 -1.91 7.28
N THR A 38 -0.91 -0.73 7.78
CA THR A 38 -1.61 -0.04 8.86
C THR A 38 -2.43 1.12 8.31
N VAL A 39 -3.55 1.44 8.96
CA VAL A 39 -4.28 2.69 8.68
C VAL A 39 -3.87 3.69 9.75
N ASP A 40 -3.41 4.87 9.33
CA ASP A 40 -3.03 5.94 10.26
C ASP A 40 -4.23 6.81 10.68
N GLU A 41 -4.00 7.76 11.60
CA GLU A 41 -5.03 8.67 12.10
C GLU A 41 -5.64 9.56 11.01
N ALA A 42 -4.95 9.74 9.88
CA ALA A 42 -5.44 10.48 8.72
C ALA A 42 -6.24 9.60 7.74
N GLY A 43 -6.52 8.33 8.10
CA GLY A 43 -7.26 7.39 7.25
C GLY A 43 -6.45 6.88 6.05
N ARG A 44 -5.12 7.03 6.06
CA ARG A 44 -4.25 6.57 4.97
C ARG A 44 -3.76 5.17 5.26
N TRP A 45 -3.70 4.35 4.23
CA TRP A 45 -3.05 3.05 4.34
C TRP A 45 -1.53 3.21 4.15
N VAL A 46 -0.75 2.66 5.06
CA VAL A 46 0.71 2.76 5.12
C VAL A 46 1.32 1.36 5.12
N TYR A 47 2.30 1.15 4.27
CA TYR A 47 3.10 -0.07 4.23
C TYR A 47 4.57 0.26 4.12
N THR A 48 5.36 -0.28 5.04
CA THR A 48 6.81 -0.13 5.08
C THR A 48 7.46 -1.48 4.84
N THR A 49 8.41 -1.51 3.92
CA THR A 49 9.17 -2.72 3.58
C THR A 49 10.57 -2.36 3.12
N ARG A 50 11.34 -3.37 2.71
CA ARG A 50 12.59 -3.19 1.97
C ARG A 50 12.39 -3.77 0.58
N LEU A 51 12.68 -3.00 -0.46
CA LEU A 51 12.48 -3.43 -1.84
C LEU A 51 13.60 -4.39 -2.26
N THR A 52 13.59 -5.62 -1.76
CA THR A 52 14.57 -6.68 -2.12
C THR A 52 14.11 -7.51 -3.30
N THR A 53 12.80 -7.59 -3.50
CA THR A 53 12.12 -8.20 -4.66
C THR A 53 11.02 -7.25 -5.15
N ASP A 54 10.48 -7.51 -6.34
CA ASP A 54 9.24 -6.86 -6.78
C ASP A 54 8.16 -6.99 -5.70
N GLN A 55 7.43 -5.90 -5.47
CA GLN A 55 6.36 -5.84 -4.49
C GLN A 55 5.06 -5.58 -5.22
N GLN A 56 4.11 -6.49 -5.08
CA GLN A 56 2.74 -6.30 -5.53
C GLN A 56 1.86 -6.03 -4.32
N MET A 57 1.11 -4.93 -4.37
CA MET A 57 0.16 -4.55 -3.34
C MET A 57 -1.24 -4.45 -3.92
N GLU A 58 -2.22 -4.94 -3.17
CA GLU A 58 -3.65 -4.75 -3.42
C GLU A 58 -4.29 -4.16 -2.17
N ILE A 59 -5.04 -3.07 -2.34
CA ILE A 59 -5.82 -2.41 -1.30
C ILE A 59 -7.29 -2.46 -1.71
N ARG A 60 -8.14 -3.00 -0.84
CA ARG A 60 -9.59 -3.07 -1.00
C ARG A 60 -10.22 -2.05 -0.06
N TYR A 61 -11.11 -1.23 -0.58
CA TYR A 61 -11.80 -0.18 0.19
C TYR A 61 -13.27 -0.05 -0.21
N ARG A 62 -14.08 0.50 0.68
CA ARG A 62 -15.50 0.84 0.42
C ARG A 62 -15.83 2.23 0.92
N PHE A 63 -16.85 2.85 0.35
CA PHE A 63 -17.40 4.09 0.91
C PHE A 63 -18.30 3.74 2.08
N VAL A 64 -18.17 4.51 3.15
CA VAL A 64 -19.03 4.47 4.34
C VAL A 64 -20.18 5.44 4.09
N PRO A 65 -21.44 5.02 4.35
CA PRO A 65 -22.62 5.89 4.25
C PRO A 65 -22.55 7.10 5.17
#